data_AF-A0A966SLM1-F1
#
_entry.id   AF-A0A966SLM1-F1
#
_cell.length_a   1.000
_cell.length_b   1.000
_cell.length_c   1.000
_cell.angle_alpha   90.00
_cell.angle_beta   90.00
_cell.angle_gamma   90.00
#
_symmetry.space_group_name_H-M   'P 1'
#
loop_
_entity.id
_entity.type
_entity.pdbx_description
1 polymer ?
#
loop_
_entity_poly.entity_id
_entity_poly.type
_entity_poly.pdbx_seq_one_letter_code
_entity_poly.pdbx_strand_id
1 'polypeptide(L)'
;MKHPFAIFVTVLLTSLAMLPAAQPLLEKSDVFTVGMNGVSRYRIPGIVVTKAGTVLAYSEARKTGSSDWGEIEVHLRRSTDGGRTWLPAKQIAHLGERLEGNPHKKADGAHEQTVNNPVAIVDRITGAIEFLYCINYARCFAMRSTDDGLTWSKPVDITATFEPFRKYYDWKVIATGPGHGIQIKSGRLVVPIWLAYGKTGDHSPSA
;
A
#
# COMPACT_ATOMS: atom_id res chain seq x y z
N MET A 1 29.22 82.87 24.08
CA MET A 1 27.81 82.45 24.33
C MET A 1 27.15 82.05 23.01
N LYS A 2 27.25 80.77 22.61
CA LYS A 2 26.39 80.13 21.60
C LYS A 2 26.41 78.62 21.88
N HIS A 3 25.29 78.07 22.34
CA HIS A 3 25.07 76.62 22.43
C HIS A 3 24.17 76.19 21.27
N PRO A 4 24.50 75.13 20.52
CA PRO A 4 23.51 74.36 19.82
C PRO A 4 23.18 73.10 20.61
N PHE A 5 21.88 72.93 20.89
CA PHE A 5 21.28 71.73 21.43
C PHE A 5 21.30 70.63 20.35
N ALA A 6 21.97 69.51 20.61
CA ALA A 6 21.86 68.31 19.78
C ALA A 6 20.80 67.38 20.40
N ILE A 7 19.68 67.20 19.71
CA ILE A 7 18.63 66.24 20.08
C ILE A 7 19.12 64.84 19.65
N PHE A 8 19.42 63.99 20.61
CA PHE A 8 19.61 62.56 20.38
C PHE A 8 18.22 61.89 20.32
N VAL A 9 17.76 61.54 19.12
CA VAL A 9 16.61 60.65 18.95
C VAL A 9 17.13 59.22 19.10
N THR A 10 16.90 58.61 20.26
CA THR A 10 17.14 57.18 20.45
C THR A 10 16.07 56.40 19.69
N VAL A 11 16.42 55.84 18.53
CA VAL A 11 15.58 54.87 17.84
C VAL A 11 15.69 53.54 18.59
N LEU A 12 14.70 53.24 19.42
CA LEU A 12 14.56 51.93 20.04
C LEU A 12 14.01 50.96 18.97
N LEU A 13 14.90 50.27 18.26
CA LEU A 13 14.52 49.16 17.40
C LEU A 13 14.03 48.00 18.28
N THR A 14 12.72 47.86 18.40
CA THR A 14 12.09 46.66 18.92
C THR A 14 12.32 45.51 17.94
N SER A 15 13.25 44.62 18.27
CA SER A 15 13.34 43.31 17.64
C SER A 15 12.11 42.50 18.04
N LEU A 16 11.08 42.48 17.19
CA LEU A 16 10.03 41.48 17.30
C LEU A 16 10.69 40.12 17.06
N ALA A 17 10.95 39.38 18.13
CA ALA A 17 11.24 37.96 18.03
C ALA A 17 10.02 37.29 17.38
N MET A 18 10.17 36.87 16.12
CA MET A 18 9.21 35.98 15.49
C MET A 18 9.22 34.68 16.28
N LEU A 19 8.16 34.47 17.09
CA LEU A 19 7.93 33.17 17.71
C LEU A 19 7.75 32.16 16.57
N PRO A 20 8.50 31.03 16.57
CA PRO A 20 8.31 30.00 15.56
C PRO A 20 6.86 29.53 15.63
N ALA A 21 6.20 29.48 14.46
CA ALA A 21 4.86 28.92 14.35
C ALA A 21 4.87 27.50 14.95
N ALA A 22 3.86 27.19 15.77
CA ALA A 22 3.70 25.86 16.32
C ALA A 22 3.67 24.83 15.17
N GLN A 23 4.41 23.74 15.30
CA GLN A 23 4.37 22.68 14.29
C GLN A 23 2.93 22.17 14.13
N PRO A 24 2.49 21.90 12.88
CA PRO A 24 1.14 21.43 12.65
C PRO A 24 0.91 20.13 13.43
N LEU A 25 -0.25 20.05 14.11
CA LEU A 25 -0.65 18.83 14.84
C LEU A 25 -0.79 17.62 13.90
N LEU A 26 -1.12 17.88 12.63
CA LEU A 26 -1.28 16.87 11.58
C LEU A 26 -0.67 17.37 10.27
N GLU A 27 0.18 16.54 9.66
CA GLU A 27 0.66 16.72 8.29
C GLU A 27 -0.09 15.76 7.35
N LYS A 28 -0.39 16.21 6.12
CA LYS A 28 -1.03 15.40 5.09
C LYS A 28 -0.11 15.29 3.88
N SER A 29 0.08 14.07 3.36
CA SER A 29 0.80 13.79 2.13
C SER A 29 -0.06 12.92 1.21
N ASP A 30 -0.27 13.36 -0.03
CA ASP A 30 -1.02 12.59 -1.03
C ASP A 30 -0.09 11.51 -1.63
N VAL A 31 -0.31 10.25 -1.26
CA VAL A 31 0.56 9.13 -1.63
C VAL A 31 0.26 8.61 -3.03
N PHE A 32 -1.00 8.40 -3.37
CA PHE A 32 -1.42 7.93 -4.69
C PHE A 32 -2.53 8.83 -5.21
N THR A 33 -2.21 9.70 -6.18
CA THR A 33 -3.17 10.62 -6.77
C THR A 33 -3.81 10.03 -8.02
N VAL A 34 -5.03 10.48 -8.35
CA VAL A 34 -5.75 10.09 -9.56
C VAL A 34 -4.90 10.41 -10.80
N GLY A 35 -4.82 9.47 -11.75
CA GLY A 35 -4.06 9.64 -12.99
C GLY A 35 -2.55 9.45 -12.86
N MET A 36 -2.01 9.25 -11.65
CA MET A 36 -0.58 9.01 -11.44
C MET A 36 -0.14 7.74 -12.20
N ASN A 37 0.88 7.88 -13.05
CA ASN A 37 1.41 6.84 -13.94
C ASN A 37 0.34 6.24 -14.89
N GLY A 38 -0.64 7.04 -15.31
CA GLY A 38 -1.69 6.58 -16.22
C GLY A 38 -2.69 5.61 -15.58
N VAL A 39 -2.65 5.46 -14.25
CA VAL A 39 -3.61 4.63 -13.49
C VAL A 39 -4.86 5.46 -13.24
N SER A 40 -6.02 4.96 -13.70
CA SER A 40 -7.31 5.63 -13.50
C SER A 40 -7.62 5.83 -12.01
N ARG A 41 -7.43 4.79 -11.18
CA ARG A 41 -7.72 4.88 -9.75
C ARG A 41 -6.83 3.97 -8.91
N TYR A 42 -6.43 4.50 -7.76
CA TYR A 42 -5.82 3.71 -6.68
C TYR A 42 -6.85 3.39 -5.61
N ARG A 43 -6.97 2.13 -5.20
CA ARG A 43 -7.89 1.66 -4.14
C ARG A 43 -7.24 0.59 -3.29
N ILE A 44 -7.89 0.26 -2.17
CA ILE A 44 -7.48 -0.83 -1.28
C ILE A 44 -6.07 -0.56 -0.72
N PRO A 45 -5.90 0.52 0.07
CA PRO A 45 -4.61 0.90 0.57
C PRO A 45 -4.15 -0.03 1.71
N GLY A 46 -2.85 -0.27 1.77
CA GLY A 46 -2.19 -0.77 2.96
C GLY A 46 -0.92 0.03 3.23
N ILE A 47 -0.50 0.04 4.50
CA ILE A 47 0.68 0.76 4.94
C ILE A 47 1.38 -0.03 6.05
N VAL A 48 2.70 -0.11 5.97
CA VAL A 48 3.54 -0.65 7.04
C VAL A 48 4.75 0.24 7.26
N VAL A 49 5.20 0.31 8.51
CA VAL A 49 6.51 0.88 8.85
C VAL A 49 7.46 -0.27 9.09
N THR A 50 8.60 -0.28 8.42
CA THR A 50 9.62 -1.33 8.55
C THR A 50 10.37 -1.18 9.87
N LYS A 51 11.24 -2.15 10.19
CA LYS A 51 12.09 -2.06 11.39
C LYS A 51 13.07 -0.88 11.32
N ALA A 52 13.44 -0.43 10.12
CA ALA A 52 14.34 0.71 9.90
C ALA A 52 13.62 2.07 9.93
N GLY A 53 12.29 2.10 10.12
CA GLY A 53 11.49 3.34 10.08
C GLY A 53 11.05 3.77 8.69
N THR A 54 11.41 3.03 7.64
CA THR A 54 10.90 3.23 6.29
C THR A 54 9.39 3.00 6.26
N VAL A 55 8.66 3.87 5.59
CA VAL A 55 7.22 3.73 5.37
C VAL A 55 6.99 3.16 3.97
N LEU A 56 6.26 2.04 3.90
CA LEU A 56 5.82 1.43 2.66
C LEU A 56 4.30 1.55 2.57
N ALA A 57 3.82 2.30 1.59
CA ALA A 57 2.41 2.40 1.27
C ALA A 57 2.16 1.71 -0.07
N TYR A 58 1.12 0.90 -0.14
CA TYR A 58 0.75 0.15 -1.35
C TYR A 58 -0.74 0.20 -1.58
N SER A 59 -1.14 -0.03 -2.82
CA SER A 59 -2.51 0.12 -3.29
C SER A 59 -2.71 -0.68 -4.56
N GLU A 60 -3.93 -1.16 -4.78
CA GLU A 60 -4.35 -1.61 -6.11
C GLU A 60 -4.30 -0.44 -7.07
N ALA A 61 -3.66 -0.64 -8.22
CA ALA A 61 -3.56 0.29 -9.32
C ALA A 61 -4.51 -0.16 -10.43
N ARG A 62 -5.75 0.34 -10.39
CA ARG A 62 -6.81 -0.01 -11.34
C ARG A 62 -6.65 0.82 -12.60
N LYS A 63 -6.19 0.18 -13.69
CA LYS A 63 -5.71 0.89 -14.88
C LYS A 63 -6.81 1.65 -15.61
N THR A 64 -7.98 1.05 -15.77
CA THR A 64 -9.04 1.54 -16.67
C THR A 64 -10.29 2.06 -15.97
N GLY A 65 -10.42 1.90 -14.65
CA GLY A 65 -11.60 2.36 -13.92
C GLY A 65 -11.55 2.11 -12.41
N SER A 66 -12.74 2.03 -11.79
CA SER A 66 -12.89 1.86 -10.33
C SER A 66 -13.45 0.49 -9.93
N SER A 67 -13.67 -0.43 -10.88
CA SER A 67 -14.24 -1.76 -10.62
C SER A 67 -13.30 -2.64 -9.80
N ASP A 68 -13.85 -3.57 -9.01
CA ASP A 68 -13.09 -4.58 -8.26
C ASP A 68 -12.49 -5.67 -9.17
N TRP A 69 -12.97 -5.74 -10.41
CA TRP A 69 -12.43 -6.55 -11.50
C TRP A 69 -11.95 -5.66 -12.63
N GLY A 70 -10.83 -6.02 -13.23
CA GLY A 70 -10.18 -5.21 -14.26
C GLY A 70 -8.73 -5.59 -14.46
N GLU A 71 -8.05 -4.80 -15.30
CA GLU A 71 -6.59 -4.74 -15.30
C GLU A 71 -6.15 -4.01 -14.03
N ILE A 72 -5.74 -4.80 -13.03
CA ILE A 72 -5.37 -4.30 -11.70
C ILE A 72 -3.98 -4.81 -11.37
N GLU A 73 -3.07 -3.86 -11.15
CA GLU A 73 -1.73 -4.08 -10.65
C GLU A 73 -1.67 -3.76 -9.15
N VAL A 74 -0.57 -4.06 -8.47
CA VAL A 74 -0.30 -3.53 -7.12
C VAL A 74 0.93 -2.65 -7.16
N HIS A 75 0.74 -1.39 -6.80
CA HIS A 75 1.80 -0.41 -6.74
C HIS A 75 2.22 -0.15 -5.29
N LEU A 76 3.50 0.13 -5.09
CA LEU A 76 4.09 0.52 -3.81
C LEU A 76 4.84 1.85 -3.96
N ARG A 77 4.72 2.71 -2.96
CA ARG A 77 5.58 3.87 -2.74
C ARG A 77 6.30 3.73 -1.41
N ARG A 78 7.56 4.15 -1.40
CA ARG A 78 8.49 4.03 -0.27
C ARG A 78 8.93 5.42 0.18
N SER A 79 8.93 5.65 1.49
CA SER A 79 9.39 6.88 2.14
C SER A 79 10.40 6.54 3.24
N THR A 80 11.47 7.34 3.33
CA THR A 80 12.51 7.22 4.36
C THR A 80 12.53 8.41 5.32
N ASP A 81 11.54 9.30 5.24
CA ASP A 81 11.45 10.53 6.01
C ASP A 81 10.13 10.64 6.80
N GLY A 82 9.54 9.49 7.13
CA GLY A 82 8.31 9.39 7.91
C GLY A 82 7.02 9.64 7.11
N GLY A 83 7.07 9.51 5.78
CA GLY A 83 5.92 9.73 4.89
C GLY A 83 5.79 11.15 4.36
N ARG A 84 6.80 12.01 4.55
CA ARG A 84 6.79 13.39 4.04
C ARG A 84 7.01 13.42 2.54
N THR A 85 8.02 12.70 2.07
CA THR A 85 8.30 12.50 0.65
C THR A 85 8.26 11.03 0.28
N TRP A 86 7.95 10.74 -0.99
CA TRP A 86 7.73 9.40 -1.48
C TRP A 86 8.47 9.19 -2.79
N LEU A 87 9.22 8.09 -2.89
CA LEU A 87 9.79 7.63 -4.16
C LEU A 87 8.68 7.38 -5.20
N PRO A 88 9.02 7.36 -6.50
CA PRO A 88 8.06 7.02 -7.56
C PRO A 88 7.37 5.68 -7.29
N ALA A 89 6.09 5.58 -7.66
CA ALA A 89 5.34 4.34 -7.54
C ALA A 89 5.94 3.25 -8.43
N LYS A 90 6.07 2.04 -7.87
CA LYS A 90 6.55 0.84 -8.58
C LYS A 90 5.50 -0.25 -8.52
N GLN A 91 5.23 -0.91 -9.64
CA GLN A 91 4.53 -2.19 -9.62
C GLN A 91 5.41 -3.23 -8.93
N ILE A 92 4.87 -3.91 -7.92
CA ILE A 92 5.63 -4.91 -7.15
C ILE A 92 5.06 -6.32 -7.27
N ALA A 93 3.75 -6.47 -7.49
CA ALA A 93 3.12 -7.79 -7.53
C ALA A 93 2.89 -8.28 -8.95
N HIS A 94 3.08 -9.58 -9.12
CA HIS A 94 2.88 -10.39 -10.32
C HIS A 94 3.42 -9.79 -11.63
N LEU A 95 4.73 -9.61 -11.71
CA LEU A 95 5.45 -9.25 -12.94
C LEU A 95 5.74 -10.46 -13.86
N GLY A 96 5.18 -11.63 -13.54
CA GLY A 96 5.42 -12.89 -14.26
C GLY A 96 4.34 -13.20 -15.30
N GLU A 97 4.30 -14.47 -15.72
CA GLU A 97 3.29 -14.97 -16.65
C GLU A 97 1.88 -14.76 -16.11
N ARG A 98 0.99 -14.20 -16.94
CA ARG A 98 -0.37 -13.86 -16.54
C ARG A 98 -1.23 -15.11 -16.42
N LEU A 99 -2.09 -15.12 -15.41
CA LEU A 99 -2.92 -16.25 -15.07
C LEU A 99 -4.36 -16.02 -15.53
N GLU A 100 -4.86 -16.94 -16.32
CA GLU A 100 -6.28 -17.01 -16.68
C GLU A 100 -7.17 -17.15 -15.43
N GLY A 101 -8.46 -16.89 -15.62
CA GLY A 101 -9.46 -17.08 -14.58
C GLY A 101 -10.12 -15.80 -14.10
N ASN A 102 -9.93 -14.67 -14.79
CA ASN A 102 -10.84 -13.53 -14.66
C ASN A 102 -12.18 -13.88 -15.35
N PRO A 103 -13.26 -14.14 -14.60
CA PRO A 103 -14.58 -14.49 -15.12
C PRO A 103 -15.26 -13.32 -15.85
N HIS A 104 -14.84 -12.08 -15.56
CA HIS A 104 -15.42 -10.83 -16.04
C HIS A 104 -14.56 -10.21 -17.16
N LYS A 105 -13.62 -10.98 -17.72
CA LYS A 105 -12.75 -10.50 -18.80
C LYS A 105 -13.60 -10.04 -19.99
N LYS A 106 -13.33 -8.83 -20.47
CA LYS A 106 -13.94 -8.31 -21.70
C LYS A 106 -13.40 -9.07 -22.91
N ALA A 107 -14.14 -9.05 -24.02
CA ALA A 107 -13.73 -9.72 -25.25
C ALA A 107 -12.38 -9.21 -25.80
N ASP A 108 -12.04 -7.93 -25.56
CA ASP A 108 -10.76 -7.29 -25.87
C ASP A 108 -9.74 -7.37 -24.72
N GLY A 109 -10.16 -7.85 -23.54
CA GLY A 109 -9.37 -8.01 -22.32
C GLY A 109 -8.73 -9.39 -22.20
N ALA A 110 -8.29 -10.00 -23.29
CA ALA A 110 -7.72 -11.35 -23.30
C ALA A 110 -6.50 -11.52 -22.37
N HIS A 111 -5.87 -10.40 -21.99
CA HIS A 111 -4.75 -10.38 -21.05
C HIS A 111 -5.12 -9.78 -19.69
N GLU A 112 -6.39 -9.48 -19.42
CA GLU A 112 -6.79 -8.81 -18.19
C GLU A 112 -6.55 -9.70 -16.96
N GLN A 113 -5.81 -9.20 -15.97
CA GLN A 113 -5.57 -9.88 -14.71
C GLN A 113 -5.87 -8.94 -13.55
N THR A 114 -6.65 -9.44 -12.62
CA THR A 114 -6.97 -8.74 -11.39
C THR A 114 -6.01 -9.19 -10.29
N VAL A 115 -5.00 -8.36 -9.97
CA VAL A 115 -4.17 -8.52 -8.78
C VAL A 115 -4.81 -7.73 -7.65
N ASN A 116 -5.32 -8.41 -6.62
CA ASN A 116 -6.24 -7.82 -5.66
C ASN A 116 -5.81 -8.03 -4.21
N ASN A 117 -6.38 -7.21 -3.33
CA ASN A 117 -6.37 -7.37 -1.88
C ASN A 117 -4.96 -7.51 -1.26
N PRO A 118 -3.98 -6.65 -1.60
CA PRO A 118 -2.63 -6.79 -1.06
C PRO A 118 -2.57 -6.57 0.46
N VAL A 119 -1.68 -7.32 1.12
CA VAL A 119 -1.37 -7.21 2.55
C VAL A 119 0.13 -7.35 2.78
N ALA A 120 0.71 -6.43 3.53
CA ALA A 120 2.08 -6.55 4.04
C ALA A 120 2.09 -6.82 5.55
N ILE A 121 3.10 -7.58 6.00
CA ILE A 121 3.42 -7.80 7.41
C ILE A 121 4.93 -7.66 7.57
N VAL A 122 5.36 -6.89 8.56
CA VAL A 122 6.77 -6.79 8.89
C VAL A 122 7.07 -7.72 10.06
N ASP A 123 7.96 -8.66 9.85
CA ASP A 123 8.56 -9.44 10.93
C ASP A 123 9.54 -8.54 11.71
N ARG A 124 9.18 -8.19 12.95
CA ARG A 124 9.99 -7.35 13.84
C ARG A 124 11.23 -8.07 14.38
N ILE A 125 11.24 -9.40 14.36
CA ILE A 125 12.40 -10.19 14.77
C ILE A 125 13.48 -10.05 13.69
N THR A 126 13.17 -10.45 12.47
CA THR A 126 14.15 -10.51 11.37
C THR A 126 14.30 -9.19 10.59
N GLY A 127 13.28 -8.34 10.60
CA GLY A 127 13.19 -7.15 9.74
C GLY A 127 12.66 -7.44 8.32
N ALA A 128 12.38 -8.70 7.99
CA ALA A 128 11.80 -9.08 6.71
C ALA A 128 10.35 -8.60 6.57
N ILE A 129 9.92 -8.46 5.33
CA ILE A 129 8.58 -8.01 4.97
C ILE A 129 7.94 -9.12 4.13
N GLU A 130 6.87 -9.71 4.66
CA GLU A 130 6.02 -10.63 3.90
C GLU A 130 4.93 -9.82 3.22
N PHE A 131 4.69 -10.12 1.95
CA PHE A 131 3.71 -9.43 1.11
C PHE A 131 2.84 -10.46 0.41
N LEU A 132 1.56 -10.47 0.78
CA LEU A 132 0.57 -11.37 0.22
C LEU A 132 -0.38 -10.58 -0.67
N TYR A 133 -0.89 -11.24 -1.70
CA TYR A 133 -1.92 -10.72 -2.58
C TYR A 133 -2.69 -11.88 -3.21
N CYS A 134 -3.80 -11.55 -3.85
CA CYS A 134 -4.59 -12.50 -4.60
C CYS A 134 -4.55 -12.21 -6.09
N ILE A 135 -4.82 -13.26 -6.88
CA ILE A 135 -5.08 -13.14 -8.31
C ILE A 135 -6.47 -13.68 -8.59
N ASN A 136 -7.27 -12.86 -9.27
CA ASN A 136 -8.62 -13.14 -9.73
C ASN A 136 -9.53 -13.65 -8.59
N TYR A 137 -9.30 -13.19 -7.35
CA TYR A 137 -10.00 -13.64 -6.15
C TYR A 137 -10.02 -15.17 -5.95
N ALA A 138 -9.06 -15.90 -6.55
CA ALA A 138 -9.07 -17.36 -6.62
C ALA A 138 -7.76 -18.00 -6.14
N ARG A 139 -6.64 -17.30 -6.36
CA ARG A 139 -5.30 -17.77 -5.97
C ARG A 139 -4.67 -16.77 -5.02
N CYS A 140 -3.89 -17.27 -4.06
CA CYS A 140 -3.16 -16.43 -3.11
C CYS A 140 -1.67 -16.65 -3.29
N PHE A 141 -0.92 -15.55 -3.35
CA PHE A 141 0.52 -15.53 -3.57
C PHE A 141 1.22 -14.83 -2.41
N ALA A 142 2.45 -15.23 -2.15
CA ALA A 142 3.35 -14.59 -1.21
C ALA A 142 4.65 -14.16 -1.90
N MET A 143 5.18 -13.03 -1.47
CA MET A 143 6.48 -12.47 -1.83
C MET A 143 7.16 -11.96 -0.57
N ARG A 144 8.48 -11.90 -0.57
CA ARG A 144 9.26 -11.46 0.58
C ARG A 144 10.31 -10.42 0.18
N SER A 145 10.49 -9.41 1.02
CA SER A 145 11.64 -8.49 0.96
C SER A 145 12.49 -8.66 2.23
N THR A 146 13.80 -8.68 2.05
CA THR A 146 14.80 -8.73 3.13
C THR A 146 15.75 -7.53 3.10
N ASP A 147 15.44 -6.52 2.29
CA ASP A 147 16.26 -5.34 2.03
C ASP A 147 15.44 -4.04 2.17
N ASP A 148 14.55 -4.02 3.18
CA ASP A 148 13.76 -2.84 3.55
C ASP A 148 12.82 -2.34 2.43
N GLY A 149 12.26 -3.29 1.66
CA GLY A 149 11.27 -3.04 0.61
C GLY A 149 11.88 -2.55 -0.71
N LEU A 150 13.19 -2.72 -0.92
CA LEU A 150 13.86 -2.32 -2.16
C LEU A 150 13.65 -3.35 -3.27
N THR A 151 13.78 -4.62 -2.95
CA THR A 151 13.55 -5.74 -3.88
C THR A 151 12.63 -6.79 -3.25
N TRP A 152 12.05 -7.62 -4.11
CA TRP A 152 11.09 -8.65 -3.72
C TRP A 152 11.45 -9.97 -4.37
N SER A 153 11.25 -11.07 -3.63
CA SER A 153 11.40 -12.43 -4.16
C SER A 153 10.45 -12.70 -5.31
N LYS A 154 10.70 -13.77 -6.07
CA LYS A 154 9.68 -14.29 -7.00
C LYS A 154 8.40 -14.65 -6.22
N PRO A 155 7.20 -14.48 -6.82
CA PRO A 155 5.95 -14.92 -6.22
C PRO A 155 5.94 -16.43 -5.97
N VAL A 156 5.40 -16.83 -4.82
CA VAL A 156 5.12 -18.22 -4.47
C VAL A 156 3.61 -18.40 -4.38
N ASP A 157 3.05 -19.34 -5.13
CA ASP A 157 1.64 -19.71 -4.99
C ASP A 157 1.45 -20.49 -3.68
N ILE A 158 0.62 -19.93 -2.79
CA ILE A 158 0.28 -20.52 -1.50
C ILE A 158 -1.20 -20.96 -1.43
N THR A 159 -1.90 -21.02 -2.56
CA THR A 159 -3.32 -21.37 -2.66
C THR A 159 -3.62 -22.73 -2.02
N ALA A 160 -2.70 -23.69 -2.15
CA ALA A 160 -2.81 -25.01 -1.54
C ALA A 160 -3.00 -24.98 -0.01
N THR A 161 -2.54 -23.91 0.66
CA THR A 161 -2.73 -23.70 2.11
C THR A 161 -4.21 -23.61 2.50
N PHE A 162 -5.06 -23.19 1.56
CA PHE A 162 -6.49 -22.96 1.80
C PHE A 162 -7.37 -24.16 1.44
N GLU A 163 -6.85 -25.10 0.66
CA GLU A 163 -7.57 -26.29 0.20
C GLU A 163 -8.10 -27.17 1.35
N PRO A 164 -7.37 -27.38 2.47
CA PRO A 164 -7.90 -28.11 3.60
C PRO A 164 -9.14 -27.50 4.26
N PHE A 165 -9.47 -26.22 4.01
CA PHE A 165 -10.71 -25.61 4.50
C PHE A 165 -11.93 -25.98 3.65
N ARG A 166 -11.75 -26.39 2.38
CA ARG A 166 -12.88 -26.72 1.47
C ARG A 166 -13.79 -27.82 2.01
N LYS A 167 -13.24 -28.77 2.76
CA LYS A 167 -14.03 -29.85 3.40
C LYS A 167 -15.05 -29.33 4.42
N TYR A 168 -14.80 -28.16 5.01
CA TYR A 168 -15.69 -27.53 5.99
C TYR A 168 -16.44 -26.33 5.42
N TYR A 169 -15.86 -25.69 4.41
CA TYR A 169 -16.34 -24.47 3.80
C TYR A 169 -15.90 -24.46 2.35
N ASP A 170 -16.76 -24.89 1.41
CA ASP A 170 -16.44 -24.99 -0.02
C ASP A 170 -16.32 -23.60 -0.69
N TRP A 171 -15.27 -22.87 -0.30
CA TRP A 171 -14.98 -21.52 -0.76
C TRP A 171 -14.68 -21.51 -2.25
N LYS A 172 -15.19 -20.54 -3.01
CA LYS A 172 -14.74 -20.29 -4.39
C LYS A 172 -13.99 -18.97 -4.55
N VAL A 173 -14.03 -18.15 -3.51
CA VAL A 173 -13.42 -16.82 -3.47
C VAL A 173 -12.47 -16.75 -2.28
N ILE A 174 -11.28 -16.19 -2.51
CA ILE A 174 -10.26 -15.90 -1.51
C ILE A 174 -9.74 -14.47 -1.69
N ALA A 175 -9.58 -13.77 -0.56
CA ALA A 175 -8.91 -12.47 -0.51
C ALA A 175 -8.10 -12.32 0.80
N THR A 176 -6.94 -11.70 0.71
CA THR A 176 -6.13 -11.33 1.88
C THR A 176 -6.53 -9.96 2.44
N GLY A 177 -6.60 -9.81 3.75
CA GLY A 177 -6.96 -8.55 4.42
C GLY A 177 -8.24 -7.91 3.87
N PRO A 178 -8.17 -6.71 3.24
CA PRO A 178 -6.96 -5.96 2.87
C PRO A 178 -6.42 -5.07 4.00
N GLY A 179 -5.31 -4.36 3.76
CA GLY A 179 -4.66 -3.51 4.74
C GLY A 179 -3.32 -4.12 5.13
N HIS A 180 -3.07 -4.33 6.42
CA HIS A 180 -1.83 -4.95 6.90
C HIS A 180 -2.12 -6.13 7.83
N GLY A 181 -1.14 -7.04 7.96
CA GLY A 181 -1.17 -8.05 9.02
C GLY A 181 -0.41 -7.60 10.26
N ILE A 182 -0.29 -8.49 11.25
CA ILE A 182 0.38 -8.21 12.52
C ILE A 182 1.37 -9.31 12.87
N GLN A 183 2.31 -9.00 13.76
CA GLN A 183 3.11 -10.00 14.46
C GLN A 183 2.68 -10.05 15.92
N ILE A 184 2.31 -11.22 16.41
CA ILE A 184 1.99 -11.41 17.83
C ILE A 184 3.26 -11.61 18.66
N LYS A 185 3.15 -11.50 20.00
CA LYS A 185 4.29 -11.54 20.93
C LYS A 185 5.19 -12.78 20.78
N SER A 186 4.66 -13.90 20.30
CA SER A 186 5.43 -15.13 20.05
C SER A 186 6.28 -15.09 18.77
N GLY A 187 6.23 -14.01 18.00
CA GLY A 187 6.89 -13.88 16.70
C GLY A 187 6.06 -14.38 15.53
N ARG A 188 4.91 -15.03 15.77
CA ARG A 188 4.02 -15.49 14.69
C ARG A 188 3.41 -14.31 13.92
N LEU A 189 3.50 -14.36 12.60
CA LEU A 189 2.83 -13.45 11.69
C LEU A 189 1.37 -13.89 11.47
N VAL A 190 0.45 -12.93 11.44
CA VAL A 190 -0.99 -13.16 11.33
C VAL A 190 -1.56 -12.25 10.25
N VAL A 191 -2.31 -12.85 9.33
CA VAL A 191 -2.98 -12.17 8.22
C VAL A 191 -4.47 -12.49 8.28
N PRO A 192 -5.37 -11.49 8.26
CA PRO A 192 -6.79 -11.74 8.08
C PRO A 192 -7.05 -12.27 6.67
N ILE A 193 -7.91 -13.27 6.55
CA ILE A 193 -8.28 -13.88 5.26
C ILE A 193 -9.80 -13.90 5.16
N TRP A 194 -10.32 -13.53 3.99
CA TRP A 194 -11.71 -13.73 3.63
C TRP A 194 -11.83 -14.94 2.69
N LEU A 195 -12.69 -15.89 3.06
CA LEU A 195 -13.11 -17.01 2.22
C LEU A 195 -14.62 -16.89 2.02
N ALA A 196 -15.08 -16.98 0.78
CA ALA A 196 -16.50 -16.88 0.44
C ALA A 196 -16.99 -18.05 -0.43
N TYR A 197 -18.23 -18.47 -0.18
CA TYR A 197 -18.99 -19.33 -1.09
C TYR A 197 -19.23 -18.63 -2.43
N GLY A 198 -19.61 -19.41 -3.45
CA GLY A 198 -20.01 -18.92 -4.76
C GLY A 198 -19.74 -19.94 -5.85
N LYS A 199 -19.74 -19.51 -7.10
CA LYS A 199 -19.09 -20.11 -8.26
C LYS A 199 -17.77 -19.37 -8.51
N THR A 200 -16.91 -19.93 -9.34
CA THR A 200 -15.72 -19.24 -9.83
C THR A 200 -16.16 -17.90 -10.44
N GLY A 201 -15.76 -16.80 -9.80
CA GLY A 201 -16.11 -15.46 -10.24
C GLY A 201 -17.30 -14.77 -9.61
N ASP A 202 -17.92 -15.40 -8.61
CA ASP A 202 -19.08 -14.84 -7.91
C ASP A 202 -18.74 -13.71 -6.92
N HIS A 203 -17.47 -13.30 -6.81
CA HIS A 203 -17.18 -12.04 -6.11
C HIS A 203 -17.79 -10.89 -6.90
N SER A 204 -18.91 -10.37 -6.40
CA SER A 204 -19.53 -9.17 -6.93
C SER A 204 -18.76 -7.95 -6.41
N PRO A 205 -18.50 -6.94 -7.27
CA PRO A 205 -17.85 -5.71 -6.83
C PRO A 205 -18.57 -5.11 -5.62
N SER A 206 -17.78 -4.67 -4.65
CA SER A 206 -18.23 -3.77 -3.59
C SER A 206 -18.68 -2.49 -4.28
N ALA A 207 -19.99 -2.22 -4.22
CA ALA A 207 -20.62 -1.02 -4.82
C ALA A 207 -19.92 0.28 -4.39
#